data_AF-A0A7L3W628-F1
#
_entry.id   AF-A0A7L3W628-F1
#
_cell.length_a   1.000
_cell.length_b   1.000
_cell.length_c   1.000
_cell.angle_alpha   90.00
_cell.angle_beta   90.00
_cell.angle_gamma   90.00
#
_symmetry.space_group_name_H-M   'P 1'
#
loop_
_entity.id
_entity.type
_entity.pdbx_description
1 polymer ?
#
loop_
_entity_poly.entity_id
_entity_poly.type
_entity_poly.pdbx_seq_one_letter_code
_entity_poly.pdbx_strand_id
1 'polypeptide(L)' 'GMPFNQLGTLAGSKYYNVEATYCYLRCIQSEVSFEGAYGNLKRLYDKAAKMYHQLKKCETRKLSPSKKR' A
#
# COMPACT_ATOMS: atom_id res chain seq x y z
N GLY A 1 6.51 -18.26 7.35
CA GLY A 1 6.40 -16.84 6.97
C GLY A 1 6.98 -16.58 5.60
N MET A 2 8.27 -16.87 5.40
CA MET A 2 9.04 -16.49 4.20
C MET A 2 8.36 -16.72 2.84
N PRO A 3 7.68 -17.86 2.55
CA PRO A 3 6.98 -18.02 1.28
C PRO A 3 5.94 -16.92 1.00
N PHE A 4 5.20 -16.48 2.02
CA PHE A 4 4.26 -15.37 1.88
C PHE A 4 4.95 -14.03 1.61
N ASN A 5 6.14 -13.78 2.17
CA ASN A 5 6.92 -12.59 1.82
C ASN A 5 7.32 -12.59 0.33
N GLN A 6 7.72 -13.75 -0.20
CA GLN A 6 8.06 -13.89 -1.62
C GLN A 6 6.83 -13.68 -2.51
N LEU A 7 5.67 -14.25 -2.14
CA LEU A 7 4.41 -13.99 -2.82
C LEU A 7 4.03 -12.50 -2.78
N GLY A 8 4.23 -11.82 -1.66
CA GLY A 8 3.98 -10.38 -1.55
C GLY A 8 4.85 -9.54 -2.49
N THR A 9 6.11 -9.95 -2.68
CA THR A 9 7.03 -9.31 -3.63
C THR A 9 6.59 -9.57 -5.08
N LEU A 10 6.23 -10.81 -5.40
CA LEU A 10 5.77 -11.21 -6.74
C LEU A 10 4.41 -10.60 -7.13
N ALA A 11 3.50 -10.43 -6.17
CA ALA A 11 2.21 -9.79 -6.39
C ALA A 11 2.34 -8.33 -6.85
N GLY A 12 3.45 -7.66 -6.50
CA GLY A 12 3.76 -6.31 -6.94
C GLY A 12 2.65 -5.31 -6.60
N SER A 13 2.24 -4.50 -7.58
CA SER A 13 1.18 -3.50 -7.41
C SER A 13 -0.20 -3.95 -7.84
N LYS A 14 -0.43 -5.27 -7.99
CA LYS A 14 -1.72 -5.82 -8.39
C LYS A 14 -2.82 -5.40 -7.40
N TYR A 15 -3.97 -5.01 -7.92
CA TYR A 15 -5.10 -4.46 -7.17
C TYR A 15 -4.69 -3.36 -6.17
N TYR A 16 -3.92 -2.36 -6.61
CA TYR A 16 -3.43 -1.29 -5.74
C TYR A 16 -2.62 -1.78 -4.53
N ASN A 17 -1.82 -2.83 -4.74
CA ASN A 17 -1.00 -3.51 -3.74
C ASN A 17 -1.81 -4.26 -2.65
N VAL A 18 -3.11 -4.48 -2.81
CA VAL A 18 -3.95 -5.21 -1.83
C VAL A 18 -3.45 -6.64 -1.65
N GLU A 19 -3.11 -7.33 -2.75
CA GLU A 19 -2.62 -8.72 -2.70
C GLU A 19 -1.26 -8.80 -2.00
N ALA A 20 -0.35 -7.88 -2.33
CA ALA A 20 0.94 -7.77 -1.64
C ALA A 20 0.78 -7.50 -0.13
N THR A 21 -0.15 -6.61 0.24
CA THR A 21 -0.47 -6.29 1.65
C THR A 21 -0.94 -7.55 2.40
N TYR A 22 -1.87 -8.29 1.81
CA TYR A 22 -2.37 -9.54 2.37
C TYR A 22 -1.23 -10.54 2.60
N CYS A 23 -0.37 -10.75 1.59
CA CYS A 23 0.75 -11.67 1.70
C CYS A 23 1.75 -11.26 2.80
N TYR A 24 2.09 -9.97 2.95
CA TYR A 24 2.97 -9.54 4.04
C TYR A 24 2.34 -9.73 5.42
N LEU A 25 1.05 -9.46 5.58
CA LEU A 25 0.33 -9.73 6.83
C LEU A 25 0.32 -11.24 7.16
N ARG A 26 0.05 -12.11 6.18
CA ARG A 26 0.13 -13.56 6.34
C ARG A 26 1.53 -14.04 6.72
N CYS A 27 2.57 -13.41 6.17
CA CYS A 27 3.96 -13.68 6.55
C CYS A 27 4.22 -13.37 8.03
N ILE A 28 3.76 -12.21 8.49
CA ILE A 28 3.91 -11.74 9.87
C ILE A 28 3.16 -12.66 10.85
N GLN A 29 1.94 -13.07 10.50
CA GLN A 29 1.07 -13.91 11.34
C GLN A 29 1.39 -15.42 11.26
N SER A 30 2.40 -15.82 10.48
CA SER A 30 2.81 -17.22 10.41
C SER A 30 3.47 -17.67 11.72
N GLU A 31 3.36 -18.95 12.05
CA GLU A 31 4.05 -19.58 13.20
C GLU A 31 5.55 -19.24 13.25
N VAL A 32 6.22 -19.32 12.09
CA VAL A 32 7.54 -18.73 11.89
C VAL A 32 7.40 -17.49 11.02
N SER A 33 7.54 -16.31 11.59
CA SER A 33 7.50 -15.05 10.85
C SER A 33 8.81 -14.78 10.09
N PHE A 34 8.81 -13.76 9.23
CA PHE A 34 10.04 -13.24 8.62
C PHE A 34 10.07 -11.73 8.84
N GLU A 35 11.07 -11.24 9.57
CA GLU A 35 11.14 -9.84 10.02
C GLU A 35 11.08 -8.83 8.87
N GLY A 36 11.65 -9.17 7.71
CA GLY A 36 11.63 -8.32 6.53
C GLY A 36 10.23 -7.97 6.01
N ALA A 37 9.20 -8.74 6.37
CA ALA A 37 7.82 -8.47 5.99
C ALA A 37 7.27 -7.18 6.61
N TYR A 38 7.70 -6.80 7.82
CA TYR A 38 7.30 -5.53 8.45
C TYR A 38 7.83 -4.33 7.65
N GLY A 39 9.09 -4.39 7.22
CA GLY A 39 9.69 -3.35 6.38
C GLY A 39 9.01 -3.23 5.01
N ASN A 40 8.64 -4.36 4.41
CA ASN A 40 7.85 -4.38 3.18
C ASN A 40 6.47 -3.74 3.35
N LEU A 41 5.76 -4.12 4.41
CA LEU A 41 4.42 -3.59 4.70
C LEU A 41 4.46 -2.09 5.02
N LYS A 42 5.44 -1.63 5.79
CA LYS A 42 5.64 -0.20 6.08
C LYS A 42 5.81 0.61 4.79
N ARG A 43 6.69 0.16 3.88
CA ARG A 43 6.92 0.85 2.59
C ARG A 43 5.64 0.93 1.75
N LEU A 44 4.82 -0.12 1.79
CA LEU A 44 3.54 -0.16 1.08
C LEU A 44 2.57 0.89 1.65
N TYR A 45 2.40 0.95 2.98
CA TYR A 45 1.55 1.96 3.61
C TYR A 45 2.05 3.38 3.39
N ASP A 46 3.37 3.62 3.47
CA ASP A 46 3.96 4.92 3.19
C ASP A 46 3.66 5.36 1.73
N LYS A 47 3.70 4.44 0.77
CA LYS A 47 3.33 4.69 -0.63
C LYS A 47 1.84 4.98 -0.77
N ALA A 48 0.98 4.21 -0.10
CA ALA A 48 -0.47 4.38 -0.13
C ALA A 48 -0.89 5.74 0.47
N ALA A 49 -0.29 6.14 1.58
CA ALA A 49 -0.55 7.44 2.20
C ALA A 49 -0.19 8.61 1.25
N LYS A 50 0.96 8.53 0.57
CA LYS A 50 1.36 9.52 -0.44
C LYS A 50 0.34 9.59 -1.59
N MET A 51 -0.08 8.45 -2.12
CA MET A 51 -1.09 8.40 -3.18
C MET A 51 -2.43 8.98 -2.74
N TYR A 52 -2.91 8.61 -1.54
CA TYR A 52 -4.15 9.13 -0.98
C TYR A 52 -4.13 10.66 -0.83
N HIS A 53 -3.03 11.22 -0.31
CA HIS A 53 -2.89 12.68 -0.20
C HIS A 53 -2.86 13.38 -1.56
N GLN A 54 -2.26 12.76 -2.58
CA GLN A 54 -2.28 13.30 -3.95
C GLN A 54 -3.69 13.29 -4.53
N LEU A 55 -4.45 12.21 -4.35
CA LEU A 55 -5.85 12.11 -4.78
C LEU A 55 -6.71 13.18 -4.11
N LYS A 56 -6.61 13.31 -2.78
CA LYS A 56 -7.33 14.34 -2.01
C LYS A 56 -7.00 15.76 -2.48
N LYS A 57 -5.74 16.06 -2.80
CA LYS A 57 -5.32 17.36 -3.37
C LYS A 57 -5.84 17.59 -4.79
N CYS A 58 -6.09 16.53 -5.56
CA CYS A 58 -6.64 16.63 -6.91
C CYS A 58 -8.15 16.87 -6.87
N GLU A 59 -8.86 16.21 -5.94
CA GLU A 59 -10.28 16.45 -5.67
C GLU A 59 -10.57 17.89 -5.24
N THR A 60 -9.76 18.45 -4.33
CA THR A 60 -9.93 19.85 -3.90
C THR A 60 -9.69 20.85 -5.03
N ARG A 61 -8.84 20.54 -6.02
CA ARG A 61 -8.65 21.38 -7.21
C ARG A 61 -9.83 21.28 -8.19
N LYS A 62 -10.41 20.09 -8.38
CA LYS A 62 -11.59 19.91 -9.24
C LYS A 62 -12.84 20.58 -8.68
N LEU A 63 -12.91 20.76 -7.36
CA LEU A 63 -14.00 21.44 -6.66
C LEU A 63 -13.77 22.95 -6.48
N SER A 64 -12.62 23.50 -6.90
CA SER A 64 -12.42 24.96 -6.94
C SER A 64 -13.47 25.55 -7.89
N PRO A 65 -14.43 26.35 -7.39
CA PRO A 65 -15.35 27.03 -8.26
C PRO A 65 -14.55 28.03 -9.08
N SER A 66 -14.61 27.88 -10.39
CA SER A 66 -14.52 29.01 -11.31
C SER A 66 -15.65 30.00 -10.97
N LYS A 67 -15.51 30.75 -9.86
CA LYS A 67 -16.30 31.91 -9.45
C LYS A 67 -15.33 32.79 -8.65
N LYS A 68 -15.04 34.03 -9.04
CA LYS A 68 -15.95 35.05 -9.54
C LYS A 68 -15.30 35.83 -10.70
N ARG A 69 -16.01 35.94 -11.82
CA ARG A 69 -15.92 37.09 -12.73
C ARG A 69 -16.73 38.22 -12.12
#